data_AF-A0A9E5IEK4-F1
#
_entry.id   AF-A0A9E5IEK4-F1
#
_cell.length_a   1.000
_cell.length_b   1.000
_cell.length_c   1.000
_cell.angle_alpha   90.00
_cell.angle_beta   90.00
_cell.angle_gamma   90.00
#
_symmetry.space_group_name_H-M   'P 1'
#
loop_
_entity.id
_entity.type
_entity.pdbx_description
1 polymer ?
#
loop_
_entity_poly.entity_id
_entity_poly.type
_entity_poly.pdbx_seq_one_letter_code
_entity_poly.pdbx_strand_id
1 'polypeptide(L)'
;MAMTASVKDELSRLSVTKPCCRKAEVSAILRFAGGLHLSAGKVMVEIELDTAQAARRVRKDIADIYGHDSDLAVISAGGLRKG
;
A
#
# COMPACT_ATOMS: atom_id res chain seq x y z
N MET A 1 12.03 -16.35 -8.41
CA MET A 1 10.77 -15.61 -8.22
C MET A 1 9.73 -16.60 -7.70
N ALA A 2 9.11 -16.34 -6.56
CA ALA A 2 7.95 -17.12 -6.14
C ALA A 2 6.76 -16.75 -7.02
N MET A 3 5.96 -17.72 -7.46
CA MET A 3 4.78 -17.51 -8.32
C MET A 3 3.81 -16.45 -7.76
N THR A 4 3.78 -16.28 -6.44
CA THR A 4 2.97 -15.26 -5.76
C THR A 4 3.39 -13.83 -6.10
N ALA A 5 4.69 -13.56 -6.22
CA ALA A 5 5.18 -12.20 -6.49
C ALA A 5 4.84 -11.75 -7.92
N SER A 6 4.96 -12.65 -8.90
CA SER A 6 4.57 -12.37 -10.29
C SER A 6 3.07 -12.12 -10.43
N VAL A 7 2.24 -12.91 -9.74
CA VAL A 7 0.77 -12.72 -9.77
C VAL A 7 0.37 -11.41 -9.11
N LYS A 8 1.02 -11.02 -8.00
CA LYS A 8 0.77 -9.71 -7.37
C LYS A 8 1.14 -8.55 -8.30
N ASP A 9 2.27 -8.64 -8.99
CA ASP A 9 2.69 -7.63 -9.97
C ASP A 9 1.72 -7.54 -11.15
N GLU A 10 1.22 -8.66 -11.66
CA GLU A 10 0.18 -8.69 -12.70
C GLU A 10 -1.11 -8.03 -12.22
N LEU A 11 -1.64 -8.45 -11.06
CA LEU A 11 -2.88 -7.90 -10.49
C LEU A 11 -2.76 -6.39 -10.19
N SER A 12 -1.58 -5.92 -9.79
CA SER A 12 -1.35 -4.50 -9.51
C SER A 12 -1.59 -3.58 -10.73
N ARG A 13 -1.52 -4.12 -11.95
CA ARG A 13 -1.72 -3.41 -13.22
C ARG A 13 -3.16 -3.47 -13.72
N LEU A 14 -4.01 -4.30 -13.12
CA LEU A 14 -5.42 -4.40 -13.48
C LEU A 14 -6.15 -3.10 -13.18
N SER A 15 -6.76 -2.48 -14.20
CA SER A 15 -7.53 -1.24 -14.04
C SER A 15 -8.87 -1.49 -13.35
N VAL A 16 -9.12 -0.79 -12.24
CA VAL A 16 -10.42 -0.79 -11.55
C VAL A 16 -11.09 0.56 -11.72
N THR A 17 -12.18 0.59 -12.49
CA THR A 17 -12.83 1.85 -12.92
C THR A 17 -14.01 2.25 -12.05
N LYS A 18 -14.72 1.30 -11.45
CA LYS A 18 -15.89 1.58 -10.62
C LYS A 18 -15.46 2.18 -9.26
N PRO A 19 -16.01 3.33 -8.83
CA PRO A 19 -15.64 3.96 -7.57
C PRO A 19 -15.82 3.08 -6.34
N CYS A 20 -16.90 2.28 -6.28
CA CYS A 20 -17.13 1.36 -5.17
C CYS A 20 -16.06 0.26 -5.09
N CYS A 21 -15.58 -0.25 -6.23
CA CYS A 21 -14.54 -1.26 -6.28
C CYS A 21 -13.19 -0.69 -5.83
N ARG A 22 -12.83 0.54 -6.26
CA ARG A 22 -11.59 1.20 -5.77
C ARG A 22 -11.64 1.43 -4.26
N LYS A 23 -12.78 1.90 -3.72
CA LYS A 23 -12.99 2.05 -2.27
C LYS A 23 -12.82 0.72 -1.53
N ALA A 24 -13.42 -0.36 -2.04
CA ALA A 24 -13.32 -1.69 -1.46
C ALA A 24 -11.87 -2.21 -1.47
N GLU A 25 -11.16 -2.05 -2.59
CA GLU A 25 -9.76 -2.42 -2.74
C GLU A 25 -8.86 -1.68 -1.74
N VAL A 26 -8.96 -0.35 -1.67
CA VAL A 26 -8.19 0.46 -0.71
C VAL A 26 -8.51 0.03 0.73
N SER A 27 -9.79 -0.16 1.07
CA SER A 27 -10.20 -0.56 2.42
C SER A 27 -9.61 -1.93 2.80
N ALA A 28 -9.63 -2.89 1.87
CA ALA A 28 -9.06 -4.22 2.09
C ALA A 28 -7.53 -4.13 2.28
N ILE A 29 -6.84 -3.35 1.45
CA ILE A 29 -5.39 -3.15 1.58
C ILE A 29 -5.05 -2.54 2.95
N LEU A 30 -5.70 -1.44 3.33
CA LEU A 30 -5.48 -0.82 4.64
C LEU A 30 -5.76 -1.80 5.80
N ARG A 31 -6.75 -2.68 5.66
CA ARG A 31 -7.14 -3.66 6.69
C ARG A 31 -6.12 -4.79 6.90
N PHE A 32 -5.45 -5.23 5.83
CA PHE A 32 -4.58 -6.41 5.86
C PHE A 32 -3.09 -6.08 5.78
N ALA A 33 -2.73 -4.98 5.13
CA ALA A 33 -1.35 -4.53 4.97
C ALA A 33 -1.03 -3.31 5.86
N GLY A 34 -2.03 -2.79 6.58
CA GLY A 34 -1.89 -1.57 7.37
C GLY A 34 -1.73 -1.77 8.87
N GLY A 35 -1.06 -0.79 9.47
CA GLY A 35 -0.94 -0.56 10.90
C GLY A 35 -1.42 0.83 11.29
N LEU A 36 -1.81 0.99 12.55
CA LEU A 36 -2.16 2.28 13.13
C LEU A 36 -1.07 2.69 14.13
N HIS A 37 -0.53 3.88 13.92
CA HIS A 37 0.48 4.46 14.80
C HIS A 37 -0.06 5.75 15.40
N LEU A 38 0.04 5.89 16.71
CA LEU A 38 -0.27 7.14 17.40
C LEU A 38 1.04 7.90 17.62
N SER A 39 1.19 9.05 16.97
CA SER A 39 2.37 9.91 17.11
C SER A 39 1.95 11.35 17.35
N ALA A 40 2.44 11.95 18.45
CA ALA A 40 2.10 13.31 18.85
C ALA A 40 0.59 13.63 18.86
N GLY A 41 -0.24 12.68 19.31
CA GLY A 41 -1.70 12.82 19.36
C GLY A 41 -2.40 12.71 17.99
N LYS A 42 -1.66 12.37 16.93
CA LYS A 42 -2.21 12.12 15.58
C LYS A 42 -2.25 10.64 15.30
N VAL A 43 -3.33 10.19 14.67
CA VAL A 43 -3.45 8.84 14.10
C VAL A 43 -2.76 8.85 12.74
N MET A 44 -1.76 7.99 12.59
CA MET A 44 -1.09 7.70 11.33
C MET A 44 -1.48 6.30 10.88
N VAL A 45 -1.79 6.17 9.59
CA VAL A 45 -2.02 4.88 8.95
C VAL A 45 -0.79 4.57 8.10
N GLU A 46 -0.07 3.52 8.48
CA GLU A 46 1.09 3.03 7.72
C GLU A 46 0.71 1.74 7.00
N ILE A 47 1.19 1.55 5.78
CA ILE A 47 1.00 0.29 5.05
C ILE A 47 2.32 -0.19 4.45
N GLU A 48 2.55 -1.50 4.47
CA GLU A 48 3.69 -2.12 3.82
C GLU A 48 3.22 -3.01 2.67
N LEU A 49 3.75 -2.75 1.47
CA LEU A 49 3.38 -3.46 0.25
C LEU A 49 4.63 -4.01 -0.42
N ASP A 50 4.52 -5.25 -0.90
CA ASP A 50 5.64 -5.98 -1.50
C ASP A 50 5.87 -5.64 -2.97
N THR A 51 5.02 -4.79 -3.57
CA THR A 51 5.22 -4.27 -4.93
C THR A 51 5.09 -2.75 -4.96
N ALA A 52 6.04 -2.09 -5.64
CA ALA A 52 6.03 -0.64 -5.80
C ALA A 52 4.79 -0.15 -6.59
N GLN A 53 4.29 -0.97 -7.51
CA GLN A 53 3.12 -0.63 -8.32
C GLN A 53 1.84 -0.59 -7.47
N ALA A 54 1.63 -1.55 -6.56
CA ALA A 54 0.52 -1.51 -5.63
C ALA A 54 0.60 -0.27 -4.72
N ALA A 55 1.79 0.08 -4.23
CA ALA A 55 1.99 1.25 -3.37
C ALA A 55 1.63 2.57 -4.06
N ARG A 56 2.07 2.76 -5.31
CA ARG A 56 1.69 3.94 -6.11
C ARG A 56 0.20 4.00 -6.40
N ARG A 57 -0.41 2.84 -6.70
CA ARG A 57 -1.85 2.72 -6.96
C ARG A 57 -2.67 3.13 -5.73
N VAL A 58 -2.34 2.60 -4.56
CA VAL A 58 -3.05 2.92 -3.32
C VAL A 58 -2.89 4.39 -2.97
N ARG A 59 -1.68 4.96 -3.09
CA ARG A 59 -1.45 6.41 -2.88
C ARG A 59 -2.35 7.25 -3.79
N LYS A 60 -2.41 6.91 -5.08
CA LYS A 60 -3.27 7.61 -6.05
C LYS A 60 -4.74 7.47 -5.66
N ASP A 61 -5.19 6.27 -5.33
CA ASP A 61 -6.59 6.03 -4.96
C ASP A 61 -6.97 6.75 -3.66
N ILE A 62 -6.07 6.82 -2.67
CA ILE A 62 -6.31 7.58 -1.43
C ILE A 62 -6.49 9.08 -1.74
N ALA A 63 -5.61 9.67 -2.55
CA ALA A 63 -5.72 11.06 -2.96
C ALA A 63 -7.01 11.31 -3.75
N ASP A 64 -7.30 10.48 -4.76
CA ASP A 64 -8.45 10.65 -5.65
C ASP A 64 -9.80 10.45 -4.91
N ILE A 65 -9.88 9.51 -3.95
CA ILE A 65 -11.14 9.10 -3.31
C ILE A 65 -11.40 9.85 -2.01
N TYR A 66 -10.35 10.09 -1.21
CA TYR A 66 -10.47 10.63 0.14
C TYR A 66 -9.82 12.02 0.29
N GLY A 67 -9.09 12.51 -0.72
CA GLY A 67 -8.47 13.84 -0.68
C GLY A 67 -7.30 13.93 0.31
N HIS A 68 -6.67 12.80 0.62
CA HIS A 68 -5.52 12.75 1.51
C HIS A 68 -4.24 12.44 0.74
N ASP A 69 -3.21 13.25 0.96
CA ASP A 69 -1.87 12.93 0.50
C ASP A 69 -1.28 11.80 1.35
N SER A 70 -0.35 11.05 0.78
CA SER A 70 0.38 9.99 1.47
C SER A 70 1.83 9.98 1.02
N ASP A 71 2.73 9.68 1.96
CA ASP A 71 4.15 9.52 1.69
C ASP A 71 4.47 8.09 1.24
N LEU A 72 5.50 7.94 0.41
CA LEU A 72 5.98 6.64 -0.07
C LEU A 72 7.49 6.54 0.17
N ALA A 73 7.90 5.45 0.82
CA ALA A 73 9.29 5.09 1.00
C ALA A 73 9.52 3.63 0.59
N VAL A 74 10.70 3.33 0.05
CA VAL A 74 11.11 1.96 -0.26
C VAL A 74 11.97 1.47 0.90
N ILE A 75 11.52 0.41 1.57
CA ILE A 75 12.27 -0.24 2.65
C ILE A 75 13.08 -1.37 2.03
N SER A 76 14.41 -1.20 1.99
CA SER A 76 15.31 -2.32 1.65
C SER A 76 15.33 -3.29 2.81
N ALA A 77 15.32 -4.61 2.54
CA ALA A 77 15.62 -5.61 3.56
C ALA A 77 16.95 -5.26 4.22
N GLY A 78 16.91 -4.84 5.49
CA GLY A 78 18.10 -4.47 6.23
C GLY A 78 19.05 -5.66 6.26
N GLY A 79 20.26 -5.49 5.70
CA GLY A 79 21.32 -6.46 5.93
C GLY A 79 21.54 -6.57 7.43
N LEU A 80 21.31 -7.77 7.99
CA LEU A 80 21.80 -8.15 9.32
C LEU A 80 23.27 -7.71 9.40
N ARG A 81 23.56 -6.63 10.12
CA ARG A 81 24.93 -6.36 10.54
C ARG A 81 25.28 -7.49 11.50
N LYS A 82 25.98 -8.51 11.00
CA LYS A 82 26.71 -9.46 11.83
C LYS A 82 27.70 -8.65 12.67
N GLY A 83 27.35 -8.42 13.93
CA GLY A 83 28.34 -8.29 14.99
C GLY A 83 28.91 -9.66 15.32
#